data_AF-L0KYC4-F1
#
_entry.id   AF-L0KYC4-F1
#
_cell.length_a   1.000
_cell.length_b   1.000
_cell.length_c   1.000
_cell.angle_alpha   90.00
_cell.angle_beta   90.00
_cell.angle_gamma   90.00
#
_symmetry.space_group_name_H-M   'P 1'
#
loop_
_entity.id
_entity.type
_entity.pdbx_description
1 polymer ?
#
loop_
_entity_poly.entity_id
_entity_poly.type
_entity_poly.pdbx_seq_one_letter_code
_entity_poly.pdbx_strand_id
1 'polypeptide(L)'
;MTIVAAIPAYNEEIGIGSVIARTRQYVDEVLVIDDGSADCTYKVAELMGATVLRHEKNAGKGAALRTAFKWAMDNNVDILVTLDGDGQHNPDEIPRLLEPILQKDADMVNGARFLKGHDLQVPKYRRLGQEVLTFATNLGGSFESKINDSQSGFRAFAGNTFDTFTFNNNGMGIESEMLADASSASLRIKEVPITCRYDVEGSTFNPLRHGAAVLSSILNQFERKHPLLYFGVPGFICMFLGLVFGFWTIYGYRSGDGFWIGKALLAMTFILVGVFGIFSGLILNSMVQFAQNIKKSD
;
A
#
# COMPACT_ATOMS: atom_id res chain seq x y z
N MET A 1 26.06 -16.30 6.03
CA MET A 1 24.70 -15.77 5.90
C MET A 1 24.84 -14.26 5.94
N THR A 2 24.54 -13.56 4.86
CA THR A 2 24.72 -12.13 4.71
C THR A 2 23.37 -11.43 4.84
N ILE A 3 23.25 -10.55 5.84
CA ILE A 3 22.07 -9.74 6.09
C ILE A 3 22.38 -8.30 5.69
N VAL A 4 21.56 -7.75 4.81
CA VAL A 4 21.71 -6.37 4.32
C VAL A 4 20.47 -5.55 4.66
N ALA A 5 20.67 -4.33 5.16
CA ALA A 5 19.59 -3.36 5.24
C ALA A 5 19.64 -2.37 4.08
N ALA A 6 18.58 -2.31 3.28
CA ALA A 6 18.38 -1.34 2.22
C ALA A 6 17.57 -0.13 2.70
N ILE A 7 18.11 1.07 2.48
CA ILE A 7 17.52 2.35 2.88
C ILE A 7 17.35 3.23 1.65
N PRO A 8 16.15 3.30 1.05
CA PRO A 8 15.82 4.34 0.08
C PRO A 8 15.88 5.71 0.75
N ALA A 9 16.60 6.66 0.15
CA ALA A 9 16.76 8.00 0.69
C ALA A 9 16.60 9.07 -0.40
N TYR A 10 15.91 10.16 -0.05
CA TYR A 10 15.78 11.35 -0.90
C TYR A 10 15.70 12.62 -0.05
N ASN A 11 16.78 13.41 -0.04
CA ASN A 11 16.95 14.60 0.79
C ASN A 11 16.79 14.34 2.31
N GLU A 12 17.56 13.38 2.82
CA GLU A 12 17.54 12.91 4.21
C GLU A 12 18.85 13.20 4.96
N GLU A 13 19.61 14.24 4.59
CA GLU A 13 20.95 14.51 5.14
C GLU A 13 20.99 14.64 6.67
N ILE A 14 19.89 15.07 7.28
CA ILE A 14 19.77 15.26 8.74
C ILE A 14 19.59 13.93 9.47
N GLY A 15 18.75 13.03 8.93
CA GLY A 15 18.32 11.80 9.61
C GLY A 15 19.18 10.58 9.28
N ILE A 16 19.65 10.49 8.03
CA ILE A 16 20.20 9.25 7.46
C ILE A 16 21.37 8.69 8.26
N GLY A 17 22.24 9.55 8.80
CA GLY A 17 23.41 9.10 9.57
C GLY A 17 23.04 8.36 10.85
N SER A 18 22.04 8.84 11.60
CA SER A 18 21.57 8.16 12.81
C SER A 18 20.90 6.82 12.47
N VAL A 19 20.15 6.76 11.37
CA VAL A 19 19.52 5.51 10.91
C VAL A 19 20.58 4.49 10.56
N ILE A 20 21.60 4.85 9.78
CA ILE A 20 22.71 3.96 9.42
C ILE A 20 23.44 3.46 10.68
N ALA A 21 23.81 4.37 11.59
CA ALA A 21 24.57 4.03 12.80
C ALA A 21 23.88 2.96 13.65
N ARG A 22 22.55 3.05 13.81
CA ARG A 22 21.76 2.07 14.56
C ARG A 22 21.54 0.78 13.78
N THR A 23 21.24 0.90 12.48
CA THR A 23 20.97 -0.25 11.60
C THR A 23 22.16 -1.21 11.54
N ARG A 24 23.39 -0.66 11.42
CA ARG A 24 24.65 -1.45 11.38
C ARG A 24 24.90 -2.34 12.60
N GLN A 25 24.18 -2.14 13.70
CA GLN A 25 24.30 -3.00 14.88
C GLN A 25 23.64 -4.38 14.67
N TYR A 26 22.77 -4.51 13.67
CA TYR A 26 21.91 -5.69 13.48
C TYR A 26 22.06 -6.36 12.10
N VAL A 27 22.88 -5.79 11.21
CA VAL A 27 23.09 -6.28 9.84
C VAL A 27 24.57 -6.25 9.49
N ASP A 28 24.99 -7.07 8.52
CA ASP A 28 26.37 -7.13 8.05
C ASP A 28 26.72 -5.90 7.20
N GLU A 29 25.76 -5.42 6.41
CA GLU A 29 25.94 -4.29 5.51
C GLU A 29 24.70 -3.40 5.44
N VAL A 30 24.92 -2.09 5.31
CA VAL A 30 23.86 -1.11 5.03
C VAL A 30 24.05 -0.58 3.62
N LEU A 31 23.02 -0.79 2.80
CA LEU A 31 22.91 -0.30 1.44
C LEU A 31 21.99 0.93 1.43
N VAL A 32 22.49 2.08 1.04
CA VAL A 32 21.69 3.29 0.86
C VAL A 32 21.48 3.52 -0.64
N ILE A 33 20.23 3.74 -1.03
CA ILE A 33 19.87 4.07 -2.40
C ILE A 33 19.48 5.55 -2.42
N ASP A 34 20.42 6.39 -2.83
CA ASP A 34 20.20 7.82 -3.03
C ASP A 34 19.40 8.03 -4.32
N ASP A 35 18.11 8.34 -4.19
CA ASP A 35 17.20 8.57 -5.30
C ASP A 35 17.36 9.99 -5.87
N GLY A 36 18.60 10.38 -6.18
CA GLY A 36 18.94 11.66 -6.78
C GLY A 36 18.75 12.86 -5.86
N SER A 37 19.18 12.77 -4.59
CA SER A 37 19.11 13.88 -3.64
C SER A 37 19.90 15.10 -4.12
N ALA A 38 19.39 16.28 -3.77
CA ALA A 38 20.03 17.57 -4.04
C ALA A 38 20.92 18.05 -2.89
N ASP A 39 20.81 17.42 -1.72
CA ASP A 39 21.54 17.73 -0.49
C ASP A 39 22.75 16.79 -0.29
N CYS A 40 23.31 16.75 0.93
CA CYS A 40 24.48 15.90 1.22
C CYS A 40 24.13 14.46 1.63
N THR A 41 22.91 13.96 1.41
CA THR A 41 22.45 12.62 1.85
C THR A 41 23.45 11.51 1.51
N TYR A 42 23.88 11.40 0.25
CA TYR A 42 24.79 10.34 -0.18
C TYR A 42 26.17 10.44 0.50
N LYS A 43 26.70 11.65 0.68
CA LYS A 43 28.00 11.89 1.36
C LYS A 43 27.93 11.48 2.82
N VAL A 44 26.84 11.83 3.49
CA VAL A 44 26.61 11.43 4.89
C VAL A 44 26.55 9.91 4.97
N ALA A 45 25.84 9.25 4.04
CA ALA A 45 25.76 7.79 4.02
C ALA A 45 27.12 7.11 3.82
N GLU A 46 27.93 7.58 2.86
CA GLU A 46 29.29 7.09 2.62
C GLU A 46 30.20 7.28 3.85
N LEU A 47 30.15 8.46 4.48
CA LEU A 47 30.92 8.76 5.69
C LEU A 47 30.56 7.87 6.87
N MET A 48 29.29 7.42 6.93
CA MET A 48 28.80 6.48 7.94
C MET A 48 29.08 5.01 7.56
N GLY A 49 29.81 4.78 6.47
CA GLY A 49 30.29 3.47 6.01
C GLY A 49 29.24 2.64 5.28
N ALA A 50 28.12 3.23 4.85
CA ALA A 50 27.15 2.53 4.02
C ALA A 50 27.65 2.39 2.58
N THR A 51 27.25 1.30 1.91
CA THR A 51 27.39 1.17 0.46
C THR A 51 26.31 2.04 -0.18
N VAL A 52 26.69 2.92 -1.11
CA VAL A 52 25.75 3.89 -1.69
C VAL A 52 25.57 3.65 -3.19
N LEU A 53 24.32 3.49 -3.61
CA LEU A 53 23.92 3.48 -5.02
C LEU A 53 23.14 4.75 -5.32
N ARG A 54 23.55 5.48 -6.36
CA ARG A 54 22.99 6.80 -6.67
C ARG A 54 22.25 6.79 -8.00
N HIS A 55 21.01 7.28 -7.99
CA HIS A 55 20.26 7.60 -9.20
C HIS A 55 20.61 8.99 -9.72
N GLU A 56 20.60 9.19 -11.03
CA GLU A 56 20.86 10.49 -11.65
C GLU A 56 19.78 11.54 -11.33
N LYS A 57 18.55 11.08 -11.12
CA LYS A 57 17.38 11.89 -10.79
C LYS A 57 16.43 11.08 -9.91
N ASN A 58 15.58 11.79 -9.18
CA ASN A 58 14.49 11.17 -8.43
C ASN A 58 13.58 10.36 -9.35
N ALA A 59 13.51 9.05 -9.09
CA ALA A 59 12.70 8.09 -9.81
C ALA A 59 11.60 7.47 -8.92
N GLY A 60 11.56 7.84 -7.63
CA GLY A 60 10.63 7.40 -6.63
C GLY A 60 11.11 6.17 -5.86
N LYS A 61 10.49 5.95 -4.69
CA LYS A 61 10.80 4.84 -3.76
C LYS A 61 10.81 3.47 -4.45
N GLY A 62 9.96 3.25 -5.45
CA GLY A 62 9.86 1.97 -6.15
C GLY A 62 11.06 1.67 -7.02
N ALA A 63 11.59 2.71 -7.68
CA ALA A 63 12.84 2.58 -8.41
C ALA A 63 13.99 2.29 -7.45
N ALA A 64 14.04 2.96 -6.29
CA ALA A 64 15.07 2.72 -5.29
C ALA A 64 15.03 1.28 -4.74
N LEU A 65 13.84 0.77 -4.41
CA LEU A 65 13.66 -0.62 -3.98
C LEU A 65 14.02 -1.63 -5.09
N ARG A 66 13.66 -1.36 -6.34
CA ARG A 66 14.07 -2.20 -7.48
C ARG A 66 15.60 -2.29 -7.59
N THR A 67 16.28 -1.17 -7.46
CA THR A 67 17.75 -1.12 -7.44
C THR A 67 18.32 -1.91 -6.26
N ALA A 68 17.71 -1.80 -5.08
CA ALA A 68 18.12 -2.55 -3.89
C ALA A 68 18.00 -4.06 -4.07
N PHE A 69 16.85 -4.54 -4.56
CA PHE A 69 16.61 -5.97 -4.79
C PHE A 69 17.53 -6.53 -5.87
N LYS A 70 17.74 -5.78 -6.96
CA LYS A 70 18.69 -6.15 -8.01
C LYS A 70 20.10 -6.31 -7.44
N TRP A 71 20.58 -5.32 -6.69
CA TRP A 71 21.90 -5.36 -6.06
C TRP A 71 22.01 -6.54 -5.09
N ALA A 72 20.97 -6.80 -4.29
CA ALA A 72 20.95 -7.90 -3.33
C ALA A 72 21.05 -9.27 -4.03
N MET A 73 20.38 -9.45 -5.16
CA MET A 73 20.52 -10.65 -6.01
C MET A 73 21.92 -10.77 -6.59
N ASP A 74 22.45 -9.69 -7.17
CA ASP A 74 23.78 -9.67 -7.80
C ASP A 74 24.90 -9.98 -6.78
N ASN A 75 24.69 -9.69 -5.50
CA ASN A 75 25.63 -9.94 -4.40
C ASN A 75 25.31 -11.18 -3.55
N ASN A 76 24.33 -12.02 -3.94
CA ASN A 76 23.93 -13.24 -3.21
C ASN A 76 23.60 -12.98 -1.72
N VAL A 77 22.85 -11.92 -1.44
CA VAL A 77 22.38 -11.59 -0.09
C VAL A 77 21.38 -12.65 0.40
N ASP A 78 21.55 -13.13 1.64
CA ASP A 78 20.68 -14.15 2.22
C ASP A 78 19.40 -13.57 2.83
N ILE A 79 19.45 -12.36 3.41
CA ILE A 79 18.28 -11.64 3.92
C ILE A 79 18.40 -10.16 3.62
N LEU A 80 17.36 -9.57 3.03
CA LEU A 80 17.25 -8.14 2.80
C LEU A 80 16.21 -7.54 3.76
N VAL A 81 16.60 -6.52 4.50
CA VAL A 81 15.71 -5.71 5.35
C VAL A 81 15.52 -4.35 4.70
N THR A 82 14.29 -3.89 4.54
CA THR A 82 14.01 -2.53 4.05
C THR A 82 13.57 -1.65 5.20
N LEU A 83 14.05 -0.41 5.26
CA LEU A 83 13.56 0.61 6.19
C LEU A 83 13.68 2.01 5.56
N ASP A 84 12.82 2.92 5.98
CA ASP A 84 12.80 4.30 5.48
C ASP A 84 13.93 5.15 6.10
N GLY A 85 14.51 6.06 5.31
CA GLY A 85 15.64 6.91 5.72
C GLY A 85 15.29 8.08 6.65
N ASP A 86 13.99 8.37 6.83
CA ASP A 86 13.48 9.51 7.61
C ASP A 86 13.50 9.31 9.14
N GLY A 87 13.90 8.12 9.59
CA GLY A 87 14.01 7.79 11.02
C GLY A 87 12.68 7.55 11.74
N GLN A 88 11.56 7.42 11.02
CA GLN A 88 10.28 7.06 11.64
C GLN A 88 10.27 5.64 12.18
N HIS A 89 11.01 4.72 11.55
CA HIS A 89 11.18 3.35 12.01
C HIS A 89 12.31 3.25 13.04
N ASN A 90 12.14 2.38 14.04
CA ASN A 90 13.18 2.09 15.02
C ASN A 90 14.08 0.93 14.52
N PRO A 91 15.35 1.17 14.14
CA PRO A 91 16.23 0.09 13.67
C PRO A 91 16.50 -0.99 14.73
N ASP A 92 16.30 -0.70 16.01
CA ASP A 92 16.44 -1.68 17.10
C ASP A 92 15.44 -2.83 17.01
N GLU A 93 14.43 -2.73 16.16
CA GLU A 93 13.43 -3.78 15.93
C GLU A 93 13.82 -4.71 14.78
N ILE A 94 14.92 -4.45 14.05
CA ILE A 94 15.42 -5.33 12.97
C ILE A 94 15.50 -6.81 13.41
N PRO A 95 16.03 -7.16 14.60
CA PRO A 95 16.08 -8.56 15.05
C PRO A 95 14.70 -9.24 15.07
N ARG A 96 13.64 -8.50 15.39
CA ARG A 96 12.26 -9.03 15.42
C ARG A 96 11.75 -9.37 14.03
N LEU A 97 12.18 -8.64 13.00
CA LEU A 97 11.84 -8.95 11.61
C LEU A 97 12.67 -10.13 11.08
N LEU A 98 13.91 -10.27 11.53
CA LEU A 98 14.81 -11.35 11.11
C LEU A 98 14.42 -12.70 11.70
N GLU A 99 13.99 -12.74 12.96
CA GLU A 99 13.77 -13.98 13.71
C GLU A 99 12.83 -15.00 13.00
N PRO A 100 11.67 -14.61 12.43
CA PRO A 100 10.83 -15.57 11.72
C PRO A 100 11.46 -16.12 10.44
N ILE A 101 12.33 -15.36 9.77
CA ILE A 101 13.04 -15.81 8.57
C ILE A 101 14.16 -16.78 8.97
N LEU A 102 14.91 -16.45 10.02
CA LEU A 102 15.98 -17.28 10.59
C LEU A 102 15.45 -18.64 11.06
N GLN A 103 14.25 -18.65 11.66
CA GLN A 103 13.56 -19.88 12.09
C GLN A 103 12.93 -20.66 10.92
N LYS A 104 13.05 -20.17 9.68
CA LYS A 104 12.40 -20.72 8.48
C LYS A 104 10.89 -20.80 8.60
N ASP A 105 10.32 -19.85 9.33
CA ASP A 105 8.92 -19.76 9.71
C ASP A 105 8.16 -18.75 8.83
N ALA A 106 8.89 -17.90 8.11
CA ALA A 106 8.39 -16.96 7.11
C ALA A 106 9.42 -16.78 5.98
N ASP A 107 8.92 -16.49 4.79
CA ASP A 107 9.74 -16.09 3.63
C ASP A 107 9.77 -14.55 3.49
N MET A 108 8.73 -13.88 4.01
CA MET A 108 8.63 -12.42 4.10
C MET A 108 8.04 -12.03 5.46
N VAL A 109 8.62 -11.02 6.10
CA VAL A 109 8.12 -10.45 7.36
C VAL A 109 7.75 -8.99 7.16
N ASN A 110 6.50 -8.65 7.48
CA ASN A 110 5.99 -7.30 7.43
C ASN A 110 5.93 -6.70 8.85
N GLY A 111 6.66 -5.62 9.08
CA GLY A 111 6.54 -4.88 10.33
C GLY A 111 5.21 -4.13 10.36
N ALA A 112 4.30 -4.51 11.26
CA ALA A 112 3.00 -3.89 11.40
C ALA A 112 2.96 -2.92 12.59
N ARG A 113 2.57 -1.67 12.31
CA ARG A 113 2.40 -0.64 13.35
C ARG A 113 1.17 -0.89 14.22
N PHE A 114 0.22 -1.69 13.72
CA PHE A 114 -1.09 -1.92 14.33
C PHE A 114 -1.33 -3.42 14.54
N LEU A 115 -0.66 -4.01 15.52
CA LEU A 115 -0.97 -5.35 15.99
C LEU A 115 -1.78 -5.26 17.29
N LYS A 116 -2.89 -6.01 17.37
CA LYS A 116 -3.73 -6.08 18.57
C LYS A 116 -2.87 -6.37 19.79
N GLY A 117 -2.81 -5.43 20.74
CA GLY A 117 -2.04 -5.55 21.99
C GLY A 117 -0.82 -4.63 22.11
N HIS A 118 -0.42 -3.93 21.04
CA HIS A 118 0.68 -2.94 21.05
C HIS A 118 0.19 -1.56 20.57
N ASP A 119 -0.80 -0.99 21.26
CA ASP A 119 -1.31 0.37 20.99
C ASP A 119 -0.38 1.41 21.64
N LEU A 120 0.67 1.85 20.93
CA LEU A 120 1.44 3.04 21.31
C LEU A 120 1.08 4.20 20.37
N GLN A 121 0.26 5.12 20.88
CA GLN A 121 0.16 6.53 20.47
C GLN A 121 -0.19 6.82 19.00
N VAL A 122 -1.07 6.04 18.36
CA VAL A 122 -1.53 6.36 17.00
C VAL A 122 -2.89 7.07 16.99
N PRO A 123 -3.07 8.21 16.28
CA PRO A 123 -4.35 8.90 16.19
C PRO A 123 -5.46 8.04 15.56
N LYS A 124 -6.64 8.01 16.22
CA LYS A 124 -7.78 7.13 15.87
C LYS A 124 -8.27 7.25 14.42
N TYR A 125 -8.09 8.40 13.77
CA TYR A 125 -8.51 8.60 12.37
C TYR A 125 -7.60 7.92 11.35
N ARG A 126 -6.30 7.76 11.65
CA ARG A 126 -5.38 6.99 10.80
C ARG A 126 -5.65 5.49 10.88
N ARG A 127 -6.01 5.01 12.07
CA ARG A 127 -6.42 3.62 12.31
C ARG A 127 -7.61 3.21 11.43
N LEU A 128 -8.63 4.07 11.31
CA LEU A 128 -9.77 3.85 10.42
C LEU A 128 -9.38 3.80 8.93
N GLY A 129 -8.53 4.72 8.47
CA GLY A 129 -8.02 4.70 7.09
C GLY A 129 -7.23 3.42 6.79
N GLN A 130 -6.40 2.99 7.74
CA GLN A 130 -5.61 1.77 7.65
C GLN A 130 -6.47 0.50 7.64
N GLU A 131 -7.46 0.41 8.53
CA GLU A 131 -8.39 -0.73 8.59
C GLU A 131 -9.16 -0.90 7.28
N VAL A 132 -9.53 0.21 6.62
CA VAL A 132 -10.17 0.20 5.30
C VAL A 132 -9.20 -0.21 4.19
N LEU A 133 -7.96 0.30 4.19
CA LEU A 133 -6.89 -0.12 3.26
C LEU A 133 -6.55 -1.61 3.40
N THR A 134 -6.45 -2.08 4.64
CA THR A 134 -6.26 -3.47 5.01
C THR A 134 -7.43 -4.33 4.53
N PHE A 135 -8.67 -3.90 4.74
CA PHE A 135 -9.85 -4.60 4.24
C PHE A 135 -9.89 -4.66 2.70
N ALA A 136 -9.57 -3.56 2.01
CA ALA A 136 -9.51 -3.51 0.55
C ALA A 136 -8.36 -4.34 -0.03
N THR A 137 -7.22 -4.39 0.66
CA THR A 137 -6.08 -5.24 0.28
C THR A 137 -6.47 -6.72 0.45
N ASN A 138 -7.07 -7.08 1.59
CA ASN A 138 -7.49 -8.45 1.88
C ASN A 138 -8.66 -8.96 1.01
N LEU A 139 -9.52 -8.07 0.48
CA LEU A 139 -10.55 -8.45 -0.49
C LEU A 139 -10.00 -8.65 -1.91
N GLY A 140 -8.89 -7.98 -2.25
CA GLY A 140 -8.32 -7.98 -3.60
C GLY A 140 -7.17 -8.96 -3.83
N GLY A 141 -6.66 -9.61 -2.78
CA GLY A 141 -5.69 -10.70 -2.90
C GLY A 141 -6.17 -11.94 -2.15
N SER A 142 -5.77 -13.11 -2.63
CA SER A 142 -5.99 -14.39 -1.95
C SER A 142 -5.07 -14.51 -0.73
N PHE A 143 -5.21 -13.58 0.21
CA PHE A 143 -4.44 -13.55 1.44
C PHE A 143 -5.00 -14.58 2.41
N GLU A 144 -4.32 -15.71 2.61
CA GLU A 144 -4.66 -16.69 3.67
C GLU A 144 -4.50 -16.11 5.08
N SER A 145 -3.69 -15.05 5.24
CA SER A 145 -3.45 -14.34 6.50
C SER A 145 -3.90 -12.89 6.39
N LYS A 146 -4.72 -12.42 7.34
CA LYS A 146 -5.17 -11.01 7.41
C LYS A 146 -3.97 -10.12 7.73
N ILE A 147 -3.43 -9.45 6.72
CA ILE A 147 -2.39 -8.42 6.90
C ILE A 147 -3.02 -7.22 7.59
N ASN A 148 -2.44 -6.73 8.68
CA ASN A 148 -2.96 -5.62 9.48
C ASN A 148 -2.38 -4.26 9.05
N ASP A 149 -1.19 -4.23 8.44
CA ASP A 149 -0.55 -3.00 7.97
C ASP A 149 0.10 -3.15 6.59
N SER A 150 -0.65 -2.85 5.52
CA SER A 150 -0.15 -2.98 4.15
C SER A 150 0.82 -1.87 3.70
N GLN A 151 1.00 -0.82 4.50
CA GLN A 151 1.70 0.42 4.12
C GLN A 151 2.99 0.65 4.93
N SER A 152 3.54 -0.40 5.54
CA SER A 152 4.82 -0.30 6.26
C SER A 152 5.99 -0.52 5.31
N GLY A 153 6.96 0.39 5.33
CA GLY A 153 8.24 0.25 4.62
C GLY A 153 9.24 -0.68 5.34
N PHE A 154 8.97 -1.01 6.61
CA PHE A 154 9.87 -1.82 7.43
C PHE A 154 9.56 -3.31 7.29
N ARG A 155 10.37 -4.00 6.49
CA ARG A 155 10.13 -5.40 6.07
C ARG A 155 11.43 -6.18 5.98
N ALA A 156 11.33 -7.51 6.07
CA ALA A 156 12.44 -8.41 5.80
C ALA A 156 12.04 -9.49 4.79
N PHE A 157 12.99 -9.88 3.96
CA PHE A 157 12.81 -10.78 2.82
C PHE A 157 13.92 -11.82 2.81
N ALA A 158 13.56 -13.10 2.69
CA ALA A 158 14.53 -14.17 2.49
C ALA A 158 15.12 -14.10 1.07
N GLY A 159 16.40 -14.42 0.91
CA GLY A 159 17.13 -14.29 -0.37
C GLY A 159 16.54 -15.11 -1.52
N ASN A 160 15.90 -16.22 -1.19
CA ASN A 160 15.18 -17.07 -2.16
C ASN A 160 13.86 -16.47 -2.67
N THR A 161 13.48 -15.26 -2.24
CA THR A 161 12.23 -14.58 -2.65
C THR A 161 12.46 -13.38 -3.55
N PHE A 162 13.71 -12.95 -3.76
CA PHE A 162 13.98 -11.67 -4.42
C PHE A 162 13.50 -11.61 -5.88
N ASP A 163 13.49 -12.74 -6.58
CA ASP A 163 13.02 -12.90 -7.96
C ASP A 163 11.50 -12.74 -8.12
N THR A 164 10.76 -12.78 -7.02
CA THR A 164 9.30 -12.67 -7.01
C THR A 164 8.82 -11.22 -7.18
N PHE A 165 9.62 -10.23 -6.77
CA PHE A 165 9.18 -8.84 -6.67
C PHE A 165 9.48 -8.04 -7.95
N THR A 166 8.43 -7.62 -8.65
CA THR A 166 8.57 -7.00 -9.99
C THR A 166 8.64 -5.47 -9.97
N PHE A 167 8.15 -4.83 -8.90
CA PHE A 167 8.17 -3.38 -8.67
C PHE A 167 7.63 -2.57 -9.87
N ASN A 168 6.48 -2.90 -10.45
CA ASN A 168 6.01 -2.23 -11.67
C ASN A 168 5.59 -0.76 -11.43
N ASN A 169 5.25 -0.37 -10.20
CA ASN A 169 4.94 1.01 -9.85
C ASN A 169 6.14 1.75 -9.22
N ASN A 170 6.32 3.01 -9.62
CA ASN A 170 7.39 3.87 -9.10
C ASN A 170 6.96 4.79 -7.93
N GLY A 171 5.70 4.73 -7.46
CA GLY A 171 5.11 5.67 -6.49
C GLY A 171 4.41 5.03 -5.28
N MET A 172 3.63 5.82 -4.53
CA MET A 172 2.84 5.36 -3.36
C MET A 172 1.94 4.16 -3.72
N GLY A 173 2.26 2.98 -3.19
CA GLY A 173 1.56 1.73 -3.51
C GLY A 173 2.47 0.51 -3.69
N ILE A 174 3.79 0.70 -3.74
CA ILE A 174 4.77 -0.40 -3.81
C ILE A 174 4.62 -1.36 -2.62
N GLU A 175 4.34 -0.83 -1.44
CA GLU A 175 4.16 -1.63 -0.23
C GLU A 175 2.97 -2.61 -0.39
N SER A 176 1.88 -2.19 -1.04
CA SER A 176 0.76 -3.07 -1.36
C SER A 176 1.07 -4.03 -2.50
N GLU A 177 1.86 -3.61 -3.48
CA GLU A 177 2.28 -4.44 -4.62
C GLU A 177 3.17 -5.60 -4.15
N MET A 178 4.16 -5.33 -3.31
CA MET A 178 5.03 -6.37 -2.74
C MET A 178 4.23 -7.43 -1.97
N LEU A 179 3.19 -7.04 -1.22
CA LEU A 179 2.34 -8.01 -0.53
C LEU A 179 1.50 -8.83 -1.50
N ALA A 180 1.02 -8.22 -2.59
CA ALA A 180 0.30 -8.93 -3.64
C ALA A 180 1.21 -9.90 -4.40
N ASP A 181 2.44 -9.50 -4.73
CA ASP A 181 3.46 -10.35 -5.36
C ASP A 181 3.79 -11.55 -4.46
N ALA A 182 4.07 -11.31 -3.18
CA ALA A 182 4.36 -12.36 -2.20
C ALA A 182 3.17 -13.33 -2.02
N SER A 183 1.95 -12.82 -1.97
CA SER A 183 0.74 -13.66 -1.87
C SER A 183 0.51 -14.47 -3.15
N SER A 184 0.75 -13.89 -4.32
CA SER A 184 0.59 -14.58 -5.61
C SER A 184 1.61 -15.70 -5.80
N ALA A 185 2.80 -15.54 -5.24
CA ALA A 185 3.85 -16.56 -5.20
C ALA A 185 3.70 -17.56 -4.03
N SER A 186 2.61 -17.49 -3.26
CA SER A 186 2.37 -18.36 -2.10
C SER A 186 3.48 -18.33 -1.04
N LEU A 187 4.14 -17.18 -0.88
CA LEU A 187 5.17 -16.99 0.15
C LEU A 187 4.54 -16.98 1.55
N ARG A 188 5.28 -17.50 2.54
CA ARG A 188 4.84 -17.46 3.94
C ARG A 188 5.09 -16.06 4.50
N ILE A 189 4.01 -15.30 4.65
CA ILE A 189 4.06 -13.93 5.19
C ILE A 189 3.73 -13.95 6.68
N LYS A 190 4.59 -13.35 7.51
CA LYS A 190 4.29 -13.09 8.94
C LYS A 190 4.31 -11.59 9.22
N GLU A 191 3.49 -11.16 10.19
CA GLU A 191 3.53 -9.80 10.72
C GLU A 191 4.15 -9.75 12.11
N VAL A 192 5.00 -8.75 12.35
CA VAL A 192 5.61 -8.49 13.66
C VAL A 192 5.32 -7.06 14.11
N PRO A 193 5.07 -6.80 15.41
CA PRO A 193 4.79 -5.45 15.88
C PRO A 193 6.02 -4.58 15.75
N ILE A 194 5.86 -3.38 15.19
CA ILE A 194 6.92 -2.36 15.13
C ILE A 194 6.43 -1.04 15.72
N THR A 195 7.37 -0.23 16.20
CA THR A 195 7.14 1.10 16.75
C THR A 195 7.48 2.16 15.70
N CYS A 196 6.60 3.14 15.52
CA CYS A 196 6.90 4.33 14.71
C CYS A 196 6.96 5.58 15.58
N ARG A 197 8.02 6.37 15.41
CA ARG A 197 8.15 7.70 16.04
C ARG A 197 7.48 8.73 15.13
N TYR A 198 6.50 9.45 15.66
CA TYR A 198 5.78 10.51 14.94
C TYR A 198 6.28 11.93 15.28
N ASP A 199 7.33 12.03 16.11
CA ASP A 199 7.85 13.28 16.66
C ASP A 199 9.11 13.78 15.91
N VAL A 200 9.25 13.40 14.64
CA VAL A 200 10.35 13.88 13.78
C VAL A 200 9.86 15.16 13.09
N GLU A 201 10.51 16.29 13.39
CA GLU A 201 10.21 17.61 12.81
C GLU A 201 10.31 17.55 11.27
N GLY A 202 9.16 17.43 10.61
CA GLY A 202 9.06 17.35 9.15
C GLY A 202 7.65 17.10 8.62
N SER A 203 6.76 16.49 9.40
CA SER A 203 5.38 16.24 8.95
C SER A 203 4.44 17.41 9.22
N THR A 204 4.63 18.53 8.52
CA THR A 204 3.66 19.64 8.47
C THR A 204 2.47 19.27 7.56
N PHE A 205 1.79 18.16 7.82
CA PHE A 205 0.59 17.79 7.07
C PHE A 205 -0.65 17.89 7.93
N ASN A 206 -1.43 18.92 7.63
CA ASN A 206 -2.73 19.20 8.23
C ASN A 206 -3.57 17.89 8.28
N PRO A 207 -3.97 17.40 9.47
CA PRO A 207 -4.62 16.11 9.66
C PRO A 207 -5.80 15.84 8.72
N LEU A 208 -6.54 16.90 8.36
CA LEU A 208 -7.68 16.85 7.44
C LEU A 208 -7.26 16.62 5.99
N ARG A 209 -6.17 17.25 5.53
CA ARG A 209 -5.64 17.04 4.17
C ARG A 209 -5.05 15.65 4.02
N HIS A 210 -4.38 15.16 5.05
CA HIS A 210 -3.83 13.82 5.06
C HIS A 210 -4.94 12.76 5.11
N GLY A 211 -5.98 12.96 5.92
CA GLY A 211 -7.17 12.10 5.92
C GLY A 211 -7.90 12.07 4.58
N ALA A 212 -8.04 13.23 3.93
CA ALA A 212 -8.64 13.34 2.59
C ALA A 212 -7.78 12.67 1.50
N ALA A 213 -6.44 12.77 1.59
CA ALA A 213 -5.52 12.11 0.69
C ALA A 213 -5.56 10.58 0.84
N VAL A 214 -5.60 10.08 2.09
CA VAL A 214 -5.76 8.64 2.35
C VAL A 214 -7.10 8.13 1.82
N LEU A 215 -8.19 8.87 2.08
CA LEU A 215 -9.51 8.53 1.57
C LEU A 215 -9.56 8.54 0.03
N SER A 216 -8.95 9.54 -0.62
CA SER A 216 -8.90 9.59 -2.08
C SER A 216 -8.02 8.49 -2.67
N SER A 217 -6.92 8.13 -2.03
CA SER A 217 -6.10 6.97 -2.40
C SER A 217 -6.87 5.65 -2.26
N ILE A 218 -7.67 5.49 -1.20
CA ILE A 218 -8.55 4.33 -1.01
C ILE A 218 -9.57 4.25 -2.13
N LEU A 219 -10.30 5.35 -2.39
CA LEU A 219 -11.34 5.41 -3.42
C LEU A 219 -10.74 5.12 -4.80
N ASN A 220 -9.59 5.72 -5.13
CA ASN A 220 -8.90 5.50 -6.40
C ASN A 220 -8.38 4.06 -6.55
N GLN A 221 -7.92 3.41 -5.47
CA GLN A 221 -7.48 2.02 -5.53
C GLN A 221 -8.66 1.05 -5.63
N PHE A 222 -9.75 1.31 -4.93
CA PHE A 222 -10.96 0.48 -5.00
C PHE A 222 -11.63 0.61 -6.38
N GLU A 223 -11.66 1.81 -6.95
CA GLU A 223 -12.11 2.07 -8.32
C GLU A 223 -11.27 1.28 -9.35
N ARG A 224 -9.95 1.23 -9.17
CA ARG A 224 -9.04 0.50 -10.09
C ARG A 224 -9.10 -1.01 -9.95
N LYS A 225 -9.18 -1.54 -8.72
CA LYS A 225 -9.13 -3.00 -8.46
C LYS A 225 -10.49 -3.68 -8.58
N HIS A 226 -11.56 -3.01 -8.18
CA HIS A 226 -12.92 -3.55 -8.21
C HIS A 226 -13.93 -2.55 -8.80
N PRO A 227 -13.71 -2.10 -10.05
CA PRO A 227 -14.58 -1.12 -10.71
C PRO A 227 -16.05 -1.53 -10.73
N LEU A 228 -16.32 -2.83 -10.90
CA LEU A 228 -17.67 -3.36 -10.95
C LEU A 228 -18.38 -3.28 -9.60
N LEU A 229 -17.67 -3.45 -8.49
CA LEU A 229 -18.25 -3.27 -7.16
C LEU A 229 -18.40 -1.78 -6.82
N TYR A 230 -17.42 -0.95 -7.19
CA TYR A 230 -17.41 0.47 -6.88
C TYR A 230 -18.56 1.24 -7.55
N PHE A 231 -18.77 1.04 -8.86
CA PHE A 231 -19.86 1.71 -9.59
C PHE A 231 -21.13 0.87 -9.69
N GLY A 232 -21.00 -0.46 -9.75
CA GLY A 232 -22.14 -1.35 -9.94
C GLY A 232 -23.03 -1.52 -8.71
N VAL A 233 -22.48 -1.60 -7.49
CA VAL A 233 -23.30 -1.74 -6.27
C VAL A 233 -24.12 -0.47 -6.00
N PRO A 234 -23.53 0.75 -5.98
CA PRO A 234 -24.33 1.98 -5.86
C PRO A 234 -25.30 2.14 -7.03
N GLY A 235 -24.89 1.79 -8.25
CA GLY A 235 -25.76 1.79 -9.42
C GLY A 235 -26.99 0.89 -9.25
N PHE A 236 -26.79 -0.33 -8.76
CA PHE A 236 -27.87 -1.28 -8.50
C PHE A 236 -28.81 -0.80 -7.38
N ILE A 237 -28.26 -0.23 -6.30
CA ILE A 237 -29.07 0.36 -5.22
C ILE A 237 -29.93 1.52 -5.75
N CYS A 238 -29.34 2.44 -6.53
CA CYS A 238 -30.08 3.53 -7.17
C CYS A 238 -31.17 3.00 -8.11
N MET A 239 -30.85 2.02 -8.96
CA MET A 239 -31.82 1.40 -9.85
C MET A 239 -32.98 0.76 -9.07
N PHE A 240 -32.67 0.03 -8.00
CA PHE A 240 -33.67 -0.61 -7.13
C PHE A 240 -34.58 0.42 -6.45
N LEU A 241 -34.01 1.48 -5.86
CA LEU A 241 -34.79 2.59 -5.29
C LEU A 241 -35.69 3.24 -6.33
N GLY A 242 -35.18 3.45 -7.54
CA GLY A 242 -35.94 3.99 -8.66
C GLY A 242 -37.13 3.09 -9.05
N LEU A 243 -36.94 1.77 -9.07
CA LEU A 243 -38.02 0.81 -9.30
C LEU A 243 -39.06 0.83 -8.16
N VAL A 244 -38.64 0.97 -6.90
CA VAL A 244 -39.55 1.11 -5.75
C VAL A 244 -40.41 2.38 -5.87
N PHE A 245 -39.80 3.52 -6.19
CA PHE A 245 -40.56 4.77 -6.42
C PHE A 245 -41.48 4.68 -7.64
N GLY A 246 -41.04 3.99 -8.70
CA GLY A 246 -41.85 3.74 -9.89
C GLY A 246 -43.08 2.89 -9.58
N PHE A 247 -42.88 1.78 -8.86
CA PHE A 247 -43.96 0.92 -8.39
C PHE A 247 -44.93 1.69 -7.50
N TRP A 248 -44.43 2.49 -6.55
CA TRP A 248 -45.26 3.28 -5.66
C TRP A 248 -46.09 4.33 -6.42
N THR A 249 -45.52 4.92 -7.47
CA THR A 249 -46.23 5.87 -8.35
C THR A 249 -47.38 5.19 -9.08
N ILE A 250 -47.13 4.02 -9.67
CA ILE A 250 -48.14 3.24 -10.40
C ILE A 250 -49.24 2.74 -9.46
N TYR A 251 -48.86 2.27 -8.27
CA TYR A 251 -49.80 1.79 -7.26
C TYR A 251 -50.72 2.91 -6.75
N GLY A 252 -50.15 4.09 -6.45
CA GLY A 252 -50.94 5.26 -6.02
C GLY A 252 -51.93 5.72 -7.10
N TYR A 253 -51.50 5.73 -8.37
CA TYR A 253 -52.40 6.04 -9.48
C TYR A 253 -53.57 5.04 -9.59
N ARG A 254 -53.30 3.74 -9.44
CA ARG A 254 -54.35 2.70 -9.45
C ARG A 254 -55.28 2.74 -8.25
N SER A 255 -54.77 3.13 -7.09
CA SER A 255 -55.54 3.15 -5.84
C SER A 255 -56.45 4.39 -5.71
N GLY A 256 -56.38 5.33 -6.65
CA GLY A 256 -57.18 6.56 -6.65
C GLY A 256 -56.52 7.76 -5.97
N ASP A 257 -55.29 7.60 -5.46
CA ASP A 257 -54.51 8.67 -4.81
C ASP A 257 -53.94 9.71 -5.79
N GLY A 258 -54.24 9.58 -7.08
CA GLY A 258 -53.75 10.45 -8.15
C GLY A 258 -52.31 10.15 -8.58
N PHE A 259 -51.87 10.85 -9.64
CA PHE A 259 -50.52 10.69 -10.20
C PHE A 259 -49.53 11.67 -9.54
N TRP A 260 -48.64 11.14 -8.70
CA TRP A 260 -47.63 11.94 -7.99
C TRP A 260 -46.40 12.19 -8.86
N ILE A 261 -46.41 13.32 -9.59
CA ILE A 261 -45.34 13.71 -10.52
C ILE A 261 -43.95 13.69 -9.85
N GLY A 262 -43.83 14.13 -8.60
CA GLY A 262 -42.56 14.14 -7.88
C GLY A 262 -41.97 12.74 -7.66
N LYS A 263 -42.80 11.74 -7.36
CA LYS A 263 -42.35 10.34 -7.21
C LYS A 263 -41.93 9.73 -8.55
N ALA A 264 -42.65 10.08 -9.62
CA ALA A 264 -42.32 9.65 -10.98
C ALA A 264 -40.96 10.22 -11.43
N LEU A 265 -40.71 11.51 -11.17
CA LEU A 265 -39.43 12.15 -11.49
C LEU A 265 -38.27 11.52 -10.71
N LEU A 266 -38.43 11.31 -9.40
CA LEU A 266 -37.43 10.63 -8.58
C LEU A 266 -37.15 9.21 -9.09
N ALA A 267 -38.20 8.45 -9.43
CA ALA A 267 -38.06 7.12 -10.01
C ALA A 267 -37.19 7.14 -11.27
N MET A 268 -37.49 8.05 -12.21
CA MET A 268 -36.72 8.18 -13.45
C MET A 268 -35.26 8.58 -13.20
N THR A 269 -35.00 9.55 -12.31
CA THR A 269 -33.63 9.99 -11.98
C THR A 269 -32.82 8.85 -11.37
N PHE A 270 -33.39 8.13 -10.39
CA PHE A 270 -32.70 7.03 -9.72
C PHE A 270 -32.45 5.84 -10.66
N ILE A 271 -33.40 5.51 -11.55
CA ILE A 271 -33.19 4.48 -12.58
C ILE A 271 -32.06 4.90 -13.52
N LEU A 272 -32.08 6.14 -14.01
CA LEU A 272 -31.09 6.63 -14.98
C LEU A 272 -29.69 6.64 -14.36
N VAL A 273 -29.52 7.25 -13.19
CA VAL A 273 -28.24 7.23 -12.45
C VAL A 273 -27.79 5.80 -12.15
N GLY A 274 -28.72 4.92 -11.77
CA GLY A 274 -28.42 3.53 -11.48
C GLY A 274 -27.89 2.75 -12.68
N VAL A 275 -28.57 2.87 -13.83
CA VAL A 275 -28.15 2.25 -15.09
C VAL A 275 -26.80 2.79 -15.54
N PHE A 276 -26.59 4.11 -15.52
CA PHE A 276 -25.29 4.69 -15.85
C PHE A 276 -24.16 4.17 -14.95
N GLY A 277 -24.39 4.08 -13.64
CA GLY A 277 -23.41 3.51 -12.70
C GLY A 277 -23.04 2.05 -13.02
N ILE A 278 -24.04 1.21 -13.30
CA ILE A 278 -23.81 -0.20 -13.68
C ILE A 278 -22.99 -0.28 -14.97
N PHE A 279 -23.36 0.48 -16.01
CA PHE A 279 -22.63 0.49 -17.27
C PHE A 279 -21.20 1.00 -17.13
N SER A 280 -20.97 2.08 -16.39
CA SER A 280 -19.63 2.58 -16.10
C SER A 280 -18.79 1.52 -15.38
N GLY A 281 -19.36 0.82 -14.40
CA GLY A 281 -18.68 -0.28 -13.70
C GLY A 281 -18.31 -1.44 -14.63
N LEU A 282 -19.20 -1.84 -15.54
CA LEU A 282 -18.94 -2.88 -16.53
C LEU A 282 -17.85 -2.48 -17.53
N ILE A 283 -17.91 -1.26 -18.05
CA ILE A 283 -16.93 -0.73 -19.02
C ILE A 283 -15.54 -0.68 -18.37
N LEU A 284 -15.43 -0.08 -17.18
CA LEU A 284 -14.13 0.04 -16.50
C LEU A 284 -13.56 -1.33 -16.13
N ASN A 285 -14.40 -2.26 -15.69
CA ASN A 285 -13.99 -3.64 -15.43
C ASN A 285 -13.47 -4.35 -16.68
N SER A 286 -14.16 -4.18 -17.82
CA SER A 286 -13.71 -4.71 -19.11
C SER A 286 -12.36 -4.12 -19.53
N MET A 287 -12.17 -2.81 -19.37
CA MET A 287 -10.89 -2.14 -19.66
C MET A 287 -9.75 -2.65 -18.78
N VAL A 288 -10.00 -2.85 -17.48
CA VAL A 288 -9.00 -3.40 -16.55
C VAL A 288 -8.60 -4.82 -16.96
N GLN A 289 -9.57 -5.69 -17.29
CA GLN A 289 -9.29 -7.05 -17.77
C GLN A 289 -8.53 -7.04 -19.10
N PHE A 290 -8.90 -6.16 -20.02
CA PHE A 290 -8.21 -6.01 -21.30
C PHE A 290 -6.76 -5.57 -21.12
N ALA A 291 -6.50 -4.58 -20.26
CA ALA A 291 -5.15 -4.13 -19.93
C ALA A 291 -4.30 -5.22 -19.25
N GLN A 292 -4.91 -6.04 -18.39
CA GLN A 292 -4.24 -7.19 -17.77
C GLN A 292 -3.90 -8.29 -18.77
N ASN A 293 -4.76 -8.54 -19.76
CA ASN A 293 -4.53 -9.55 -20.79
C ASN A 293 -3.40 -9.17 -21.75
N ILE A 294 -3.28 -7.88 -22.10
CA ILE A 294 -2.14 -7.39 -22.90
C ILE A 294 -0.82 -7.63 -22.16
N LYS A 295 -0.76 -7.29 -20.86
CA LYS A 295 0.44 -7.50 -20.02
C LYS A 295 0.87 -8.96 -19.85
N LYS A 296 -0.01 -9.94 -20.12
CA LYS A 296 0.31 -11.38 -20.05
C LYS A 296 0.77 -11.96 -21.39
N SER A 297 0.62 -11.20 -22.49
CA SER A 297 0.96 -11.64 -23.84
C SER A 297 2.33 -11.14 -24.32
N ASP A 298 2.98 -10.26 -23.54
CA ASP A 298 4.36 -9.81 -23.70
C ASP A 298 5.27 -10.54 -22.69
#